data_AF-A0A8B9YG18-F1
#
_entry.id   AF-A0A8B9YG18-F1
#
_cell.length_a   1.000
_cell.length_b   1.000
_cell.length_c   1.000
_cell.angle_alpha   90.00
_cell.angle_beta   90.00
_cell.angle_gamma   90.00
#
_symmetry.space_group_name_H-M   'P 1'
#
loop_
_entity.id
_entity.type
_entity.pdbx_description
1 polymer ?
#
loop_
_entity_poly.entity_id
_entity_poly.type
_entity_poly.pdbx_seq_one_letter_code
_entity_poly.pdbx_strand_id
1 'polypeptide(L)'
;MQQARSMVSRLSSRLQALASAPCRSLSCAQDVLHRTPLYDFHLAHGGKMVAFAGWSLPVQYRDSHVNSHLHTRQHCSLFDVSHMLQTKIFGCDRVKLMESLVVGDIAELKPNQGTLSLFTSEAGGILDDLIVTSASEGHLYVVSNAGCREKDLTLMQDKVRELQNKGSDVALEVMDNALLALQGAVTSGCPSPCLKKNVAMGYVPYEYSRPGTPLLVEVRRKQQPAVVSKMPFVSTNYYILK
;
A
#
# COMPACT_ATOMS: atom_id res chain seq x y z
N MET A 1 49.59 -24.35 51.31
CA MET A 1 50.60 -23.63 52.10
C MET A 1 50.76 -22.23 51.53
N GLN A 2 50.45 -21.23 52.35
CA GLN A 2 50.81 -19.81 52.33
C GLN A 2 51.12 -19.03 51.02
N GLN A 3 50.42 -17.87 50.96
CA GLN A 3 50.84 -16.53 50.49
C GLN A 3 50.60 -16.09 49.04
N ALA A 4 49.80 -15.02 48.91
CA ALA A 4 50.08 -13.82 48.09
C ALA A 4 49.16 -12.67 48.57
N ARG A 5 49.60 -11.86 49.54
CA ARG A 5 50.05 -10.45 49.39
C ARG A 5 49.25 -9.62 48.39
N SER A 6 48.28 -8.86 48.92
CA SER A 6 47.62 -7.73 48.30
C SER A 6 48.47 -6.46 48.49
N MET A 7 48.95 -5.87 47.40
CA MET A 7 49.53 -4.52 47.37
C MET A 7 48.44 -3.52 46.96
N VAL A 8 48.09 -2.63 47.88
CA VAL A 8 47.26 -1.45 47.64
C VAL A 8 48.17 -0.37 47.04
N SER A 9 47.91 0.05 45.80
CA SER A 9 48.39 1.34 45.29
C SER A 9 47.21 2.30 45.12
N ARG A 10 47.32 3.46 45.75
CA ARG A 10 46.37 4.56 45.64
C ARG A 10 46.61 5.25 44.30
N LEU A 11 45.58 5.32 43.47
CA LEU A 11 45.51 6.26 42.36
C LEU A 11 44.22 7.09 42.48
N SER A 12 44.44 8.38 42.67
CA SER A 12 43.46 9.46 42.67
C SER A 12 42.65 9.46 41.37
N SER A 13 41.35 9.17 41.46
CA SER A 13 40.41 9.38 40.36
C SER A 13 39.93 10.83 40.40
N ARG A 14 40.32 11.62 39.38
CA ARG A 14 39.64 12.86 39.02
C ARG A 14 38.19 12.54 38.68
N LEU A 15 37.25 13.00 39.49
CA LEU A 15 35.82 13.05 39.11
C LEU A 15 35.67 14.13 38.03
N GLN A 16 35.66 13.70 36.77
CA GLN A 16 35.07 14.50 35.69
C GLN A 16 33.56 14.43 35.84
N ALA A 17 32.92 15.57 36.08
CA ALA A 17 31.48 15.71 36.01
C ALA A 17 31.03 15.37 34.57
N LEU A 18 30.35 14.23 34.42
CA LEU A 18 29.64 13.88 33.19
C LEU A 18 28.58 14.95 32.95
N ALA A 19 28.68 15.64 31.81
CA ALA A 19 27.65 16.53 31.32
C ALA A 19 26.34 15.72 31.21
N SER A 20 25.29 16.22 31.87
CA SER A 20 23.95 15.64 31.79
C SER A 20 23.52 15.60 30.34
N ALA A 21 23.30 14.39 29.82
CA ALA A 21 22.64 14.20 28.53
C ALA A 21 21.30 14.96 28.55
N PRO A 22 20.93 15.69 27.48
CA PRO A 22 19.62 16.31 27.42
C PRO A 22 18.59 15.20 27.51
N CYS A 23 17.86 15.19 28.61
CA CYS A 23 16.65 14.40 28.79
C CYS A 23 15.77 14.71 27.58
N ARG A 24 15.52 13.71 26.73
CA ARG A 24 14.50 13.84 25.69
C ARG A 24 13.22 14.18 26.43
N SER A 25 12.73 15.39 26.24
CA SER A 25 11.37 15.72 26.63
C SER A 25 10.47 14.72 25.92
N LEU A 26 9.82 13.85 26.70
CA LEU A 26 8.58 13.23 26.26
C LEU A 26 7.62 14.40 26.05
N SER A 27 7.56 14.92 24.82
CA SER A 27 6.57 15.92 24.46
C SER A 27 5.22 15.26 24.64
N CYS A 28 4.54 15.61 25.73
CA CYS A 28 3.15 15.28 26.00
C CYS A 28 2.23 16.15 25.10
N ALA A 29 2.61 16.36 23.84
CA ALA A 29 1.67 16.75 22.82
C ALA A 29 0.97 15.45 22.42
N GLN A 30 -0.26 15.26 22.88
CA GLN A 30 -1.14 14.29 22.23
C GLN A 30 -1.36 14.82 20.82
N ASP A 31 -0.52 14.42 19.86
CA ASP A 31 -0.76 14.71 18.46
C ASP A 31 -2.16 14.22 18.14
N VAL A 32 -3.00 15.14 17.66
CA VAL A 32 -4.37 14.83 17.26
C VAL A 32 -4.25 13.95 16.02
N LEU A 33 -4.42 12.64 16.21
CA LEU A 33 -4.33 11.67 15.14
C LEU A 33 -5.40 11.94 14.07
N HIS A 34 -4.97 11.90 12.80
CA HIS A 34 -5.87 11.95 11.66
C HIS A 34 -6.82 10.74 11.68
N ARG A 35 -8.04 10.94 11.15
CA ARG A 35 -9.09 9.92 11.11
C ARG A 35 -9.44 9.60 9.67
N THR A 36 -9.56 8.33 9.34
CA THR A 36 -10.12 7.90 8.05
C THR A 36 -11.64 8.09 8.04
N PRO A 37 -12.28 8.09 6.86
CA PRO A 37 -13.74 8.09 6.76
C PRO A 37 -14.42 6.91 7.48
N LEU A 38 -13.68 5.83 7.78
CA LEU A 38 -14.18 4.64 8.48
C LEU A 38 -13.88 4.64 9.99
N TYR A 39 -13.43 5.75 10.57
CA TYR A 39 -13.10 5.82 12.00
C TYR A 39 -14.24 5.33 12.91
N ASP A 40 -15.45 5.86 12.73
CA ASP A 40 -16.61 5.47 13.56
C ASP A 40 -17.04 4.02 13.28
N PHE A 41 -16.86 3.55 12.04
CA PHE A 41 -17.07 2.15 11.69
C PHE A 41 -16.13 1.24 12.46
N HIS A 42 -14.84 1.58 12.57
CA HIS A 42 -13.87 0.82 13.35
C HIS A 42 -14.28 0.73 14.82
N LEU A 43 -14.65 1.85 15.44
CA LEU A 43 -15.09 1.88 16.83
C LEU A 43 -16.32 0.99 17.07
N ALA A 44 -17.34 1.11 16.21
CA ALA A 44 -18.57 0.33 16.32
C ALA A 44 -18.35 -1.19 16.20
N HIS A 45 -17.32 -1.62 15.46
CA HIS A 45 -16.98 -3.03 15.25
C HIS A 45 -15.91 -3.56 16.21
N GLY A 46 -15.53 -2.78 17.24
CA GLY A 46 -14.57 -3.19 18.26
C GLY A 46 -13.11 -3.10 17.81
N GLY A 47 -12.80 -2.16 16.92
CA GLY A 47 -11.44 -1.85 16.50
C GLY A 47 -10.63 -1.27 17.66
N LYS A 48 -9.45 -1.84 17.89
CA LYS A 48 -8.48 -1.36 18.89
C LYS A 48 -7.59 -0.31 18.24
N MET A 49 -7.97 0.95 18.40
CA MET A 49 -7.33 2.07 17.71
C MET A 49 -5.94 2.37 18.28
N VAL A 50 -4.96 2.57 17.40
CA VAL A 50 -3.58 2.95 17.72
C VAL A 50 -3.09 4.06 16.80
N ALA A 51 -1.99 4.72 17.18
CA ALA A 51 -1.28 5.64 16.31
C ALA A 51 -0.47 4.85 15.25
N PHE A 52 -0.72 5.13 13.98
CA PHE A 52 0.04 4.57 12.86
C PHE A 52 0.26 5.66 11.81
N ALA A 53 1.51 6.07 11.57
CA ALA A 53 1.87 7.13 10.61
C ALA A 53 1.08 8.45 10.79
N GLY A 54 0.75 8.83 12.04
CA GLY A 54 -0.06 10.02 12.33
C GLY A 54 -1.57 9.83 12.21
N TRP A 55 -2.04 8.62 11.90
CA TRP A 55 -3.47 8.25 11.80
C TRP A 55 -3.91 7.37 12.96
N SER A 56 -5.21 7.43 13.28
CA SER A 56 -5.86 6.53 14.21
C SER A 56 -6.49 5.35 13.46
N LEU A 57 -5.86 4.18 13.55
CA LEU A 57 -6.25 2.98 12.82
C LEU A 57 -6.31 1.76 13.74
N PRO A 58 -7.15 0.75 13.45
CA PRO A 58 -7.27 -0.43 14.28
C PRO A 58 -6.06 -1.37 14.10
N VAL A 59 -5.32 -1.65 15.17
CA VAL A 59 -4.26 -2.68 15.15
C VAL A 59 -4.83 -4.09 15.03
N GLN A 60 -6.03 -4.29 15.57
CA GLN A 60 -6.85 -5.49 15.44
C GLN A 60 -8.29 -5.19 15.86
N TYR A 61 -9.18 -6.16 15.69
CA TYR A 61 -10.56 -6.14 16.19
C TYR A 61 -10.72 -7.12 17.36
N ARG A 62 -11.90 -7.76 17.46
CA ARG A 62 -12.25 -8.76 18.47
C ARG A 62 -11.37 -10.00 18.37
N ASP A 63 -11.17 -10.52 17.16
CA ASP A 63 -10.31 -11.67 16.92
C ASP A 63 -8.83 -11.32 17.14
N SER A 64 -8.04 -12.32 17.51
CA SER A 64 -6.58 -12.18 17.55
C SER A 64 -6.03 -11.89 16.15
N HIS A 65 -4.92 -11.17 16.06
CA HIS A 65 -4.26 -10.93 14.77
C HIS A 65 -3.86 -12.24 14.07
N VAL A 66 -3.56 -13.31 14.82
CA VAL A 66 -3.29 -14.66 14.26
C VAL A 66 -4.53 -15.24 13.59
N ASN A 67 -5.69 -15.17 14.25
CA ASN A 67 -6.94 -15.68 13.68
C ASN A 67 -7.36 -14.84 12.46
N SER A 68 -7.23 -13.53 12.53
CA SER A 68 -7.49 -12.62 11.39
C SER A 68 -6.57 -12.92 10.19
N HIS A 69 -5.28 -13.19 10.46
CA HIS A 69 -4.32 -13.59 9.44
C HIS A 69 -4.74 -14.89 8.74
N LEU A 70 -5.06 -15.93 9.52
CA LEU A 70 -5.51 -17.22 8.97
C LEU A 70 -6.84 -17.08 8.22
N HIS A 71 -7.79 -16.30 8.74
CA HIS A 71 -9.05 -15.99 8.08
C HIS A 71 -8.82 -15.35 6.71
N THR A 72 -7.92 -14.37 6.62
CA THR A 72 -7.57 -13.73 5.34
C THR A 72 -7.07 -14.74 4.31
N ARG A 73 -6.29 -15.74 4.74
CA ARG A 73 -5.75 -16.78 3.84
C ARG A 73 -6.76 -17.86 3.45
N GLN A 74 -7.82 -18.06 4.24
CA GLN A 74 -8.83 -19.10 4.00
C GLN A 74 -10.13 -18.54 3.40
N HIS A 75 -10.40 -17.26 3.62
CA HIS A 75 -11.61 -16.55 3.22
C HIS A 75 -11.23 -15.20 2.61
N CYS A 76 -11.74 -14.09 3.13
CA CYS A 76 -11.36 -12.74 2.75
C CYS A 76 -11.47 -11.79 3.94
N SER A 77 -10.60 -10.79 3.99
CA SER A 77 -10.61 -9.72 4.99
C SER A 77 -10.60 -8.36 4.30
N LEU A 78 -11.28 -7.39 4.92
CA LEU A 78 -11.32 -6.01 4.46
C LEU A 78 -10.35 -5.16 5.29
N PHE A 79 -9.51 -4.38 4.62
CA PHE A 79 -8.54 -3.48 5.23
C PHE A 79 -8.87 -2.04 4.85
N ASP A 80 -8.90 -1.16 5.85
CA ASP A 80 -8.90 0.29 5.63
C ASP A 80 -7.46 0.76 5.41
N VAL A 81 -7.17 1.15 4.18
CA VAL A 81 -5.88 1.70 3.76
C VAL A 81 -6.02 3.14 3.24
N SER A 82 -7.09 3.83 3.66
CA SER A 82 -7.42 5.21 3.23
C SER A 82 -6.38 6.26 3.63
N HIS A 83 -5.48 5.91 4.54
CA HIS A 83 -4.39 6.77 5.00
C HIS A 83 -3.24 6.87 3.98
N MET A 84 -3.15 5.95 3.02
CA MET A 84 -2.14 5.98 1.95
C MET A 84 -2.29 7.23 1.08
N LEU A 85 -1.18 7.74 0.57
CA LEU A 85 -1.19 8.89 -0.33
C LEU A 85 -1.68 8.42 -1.70
N GLN A 86 -2.76 9.02 -2.20
CA GLN A 86 -3.29 8.79 -3.54
C GLN A 86 -3.12 10.06 -4.35
N THR A 87 -2.43 9.97 -5.49
CA THR A 87 -2.24 11.09 -6.40
C THR A 87 -2.57 10.73 -7.84
N LYS A 88 -2.99 11.75 -8.60
CA LYS A 88 -3.15 11.68 -10.05
C LYS A 88 -2.16 12.61 -10.72
N ILE A 89 -1.54 12.14 -11.80
CA ILE A 89 -0.60 12.92 -12.60
C ILE A 89 -1.16 13.07 -14.01
N PHE A 90 -1.44 14.31 -14.40
CA PHE A 90 -2.02 14.69 -15.68
C PHE A 90 -0.97 15.34 -16.58
N GLY A 91 -1.40 15.63 -17.81
CA GLY A 91 -0.59 16.31 -18.83
C GLY A 91 0.11 15.32 -19.78
N CYS A 92 0.49 15.79 -20.96
CA CYS A 92 1.12 14.94 -21.97
C CYS A 92 2.51 14.41 -21.56
N ASP A 93 3.20 15.11 -20.65
CA ASP A 93 4.52 14.76 -20.14
C ASP A 93 4.48 13.95 -18.82
N ARG A 94 3.31 13.47 -18.38
CA ARG A 94 3.14 12.74 -17.10
C ARG A 94 4.05 11.51 -16.95
N VAL A 95 4.28 10.78 -18.04
CA VAL A 95 5.14 9.59 -18.05
C VAL A 95 6.60 10.00 -17.85
N LYS A 96 7.06 11.02 -18.58
CA LYS A 96 8.39 11.60 -18.44
C LYS A 96 8.65 12.10 -17.02
N LEU A 97 7.65 12.71 -16.38
CA LEU A 97 7.76 13.10 -14.97
C LEU A 97 7.96 11.88 -14.08
N MET A 98 7.11 10.87 -14.21
CA MET A 98 7.17 9.70 -13.34
C MET A 98 8.49 8.94 -13.51
N GLU A 99 8.93 8.67 -14.75
CA GLU A 99 10.20 7.98 -15.05
C GLU A 99 11.44 8.78 -14.61
N SER A 100 11.32 10.10 -14.41
CA SER A 100 12.40 10.88 -13.83
C SER A 100 12.55 10.69 -12.31
N LEU A 101 11.58 10.04 -11.67
CA LEU A 101 11.56 9.80 -10.22
C LEU A 101 11.64 8.32 -9.88
N VAL A 102 11.18 7.44 -10.78
CA VAL A 102 11.05 6.00 -10.52
C VAL A 102 11.89 5.14 -11.46
N VAL A 103 12.10 3.88 -11.07
CA VAL A 103 12.94 2.91 -11.79
C VAL A 103 12.18 2.01 -12.78
N GLY A 104 10.85 2.08 -12.83
CA GLY A 104 10.02 1.24 -13.69
C GLY A 104 9.79 1.84 -15.07
N ASP A 105 9.62 0.98 -16.08
CA ASP A 105 9.27 1.38 -17.46
C ASP A 105 7.78 1.77 -17.55
N ILE A 106 7.46 3.03 -17.28
CA ILE A 106 6.08 3.52 -17.19
C ILE A 106 5.47 3.71 -18.58
N ALA A 107 6.28 4.08 -19.57
CA ALA A 107 5.85 4.22 -20.96
C ALA A 107 5.30 2.91 -21.56
N GLU A 108 5.79 1.75 -21.09
CA GLU A 108 5.39 0.43 -21.58
C GLU A 108 4.10 -0.10 -20.91
N LEU A 109 3.59 0.61 -19.88
CA LEU A 109 2.33 0.24 -19.24
C LEU A 109 1.16 0.43 -20.19
N LYS A 110 0.42 -0.66 -20.42
CA LYS A 110 -0.83 -0.62 -21.18
C LYS A 110 -1.89 0.19 -20.42
N PRO A 111 -2.92 0.70 -21.11
CA PRO A 111 -4.06 1.30 -20.44
C PRO A 111 -4.65 0.36 -19.38
N ASN A 112 -4.85 0.92 -18.18
CA ASN A 112 -5.29 0.26 -16.95
C ASN A 112 -4.36 -0.82 -16.41
N GLN A 113 -3.09 -0.78 -16.79
CA GLN A 113 -2.03 -1.61 -16.21
C GLN A 113 -1.26 -0.81 -15.15
N GLY A 114 -0.97 -1.47 -14.04
CA GLY A 114 -0.10 -0.92 -13.00
C GLY A 114 1.08 -1.82 -12.69
N THR A 115 2.09 -1.23 -12.07
CA THR A 115 3.29 -1.92 -11.58
C THR A 115 3.73 -1.34 -10.24
N LEU A 116 4.39 -2.17 -9.43
CA LEU A 116 5.22 -1.69 -8.33
C LEU A 116 6.42 -0.95 -8.92
N SER A 117 6.79 0.16 -8.29
CA SER A 117 7.98 0.94 -8.63
C SER A 117 8.57 1.56 -7.36
N LEU A 118 9.73 2.21 -7.49
CA LEU A 118 10.48 2.76 -6.37
C LEU A 118 10.87 4.20 -6.69
N PHE A 119 10.63 5.13 -5.77
CA PHE A 119 11.29 6.43 -5.82
C PHE A 119 12.75 6.28 -5.41
N THR A 120 13.66 6.88 -6.18
CA THR A 120 15.10 6.81 -5.89
C THR A 120 15.75 8.18 -5.76
N SER A 121 16.75 8.25 -4.89
CA SER A 121 17.67 9.38 -4.79
C SER A 121 18.78 9.31 -5.84
N GLU A 122 19.47 10.42 -6.05
CA GLU A 122 20.68 10.50 -6.90
C GLU A 122 21.80 9.53 -6.48
N ALA A 123 21.84 9.15 -5.20
CA ALA A 123 22.80 8.16 -4.70
C ALA A 123 22.36 6.70 -4.96
N GLY A 124 21.21 6.48 -5.61
CA GLY A 124 20.64 5.16 -5.88
C GLY A 124 19.89 4.54 -4.69
N GLY A 125 19.75 5.24 -3.57
CA GLY A 125 18.97 4.79 -2.42
C GLY A 125 17.46 4.91 -2.67
N ILE A 126 16.69 3.94 -2.17
CA ILE A 126 15.21 3.93 -2.22
C ILE A 126 14.67 4.96 -1.23
N LEU A 127 13.80 5.84 -1.70
CA LEU A 127 13.09 6.84 -0.90
C LEU A 127 11.77 6.30 -0.36
N ASP A 128 10.96 5.71 -1.25
CA ASP A 128 9.72 5.00 -0.93
C ASP A 128 9.35 4.04 -2.07
N ASP A 129 8.51 3.05 -1.79
CA ASP A 129 7.89 2.19 -2.80
C ASP A 129 6.44 2.63 -3.09
N LEU A 130 6.00 2.42 -4.34
CA LEU A 130 4.67 2.86 -4.79
C LEU A 130 4.09 1.92 -5.85
N ILE A 131 2.77 1.96 -5.99
CA ILE A 131 2.09 1.40 -7.16
C ILE A 131 1.73 2.55 -8.09
N VAL A 132 2.14 2.46 -9.35
CA VAL A 132 1.75 3.39 -10.41
C VAL A 132 0.95 2.66 -11.47
N THR A 133 -0.17 3.23 -11.86
CA THR A 133 -1.09 2.70 -12.88
C THR A 133 -1.26 3.71 -14.00
N SER A 134 -1.15 3.25 -15.25
CA SER A 134 -1.47 4.04 -16.43
C SER A 134 -2.99 3.99 -16.66
N ALA A 135 -3.73 5.02 -16.26
CA ALA A 135 -5.18 5.04 -16.38
C ALA A 135 -5.61 5.42 -17.82
N SER A 136 -6.64 4.76 -18.34
CA SER A 136 -7.19 5.04 -19.68
C SER A 136 -7.73 6.47 -19.84
N GLU A 137 -8.04 7.13 -18.73
CA GLU A 137 -8.59 8.47 -18.60
C GLU A 137 -7.51 9.57 -18.71
N GLY A 138 -6.33 9.24 -19.24
CA GLY A 138 -5.30 10.22 -19.57
C GLY A 138 -4.46 10.70 -18.38
N HIS A 139 -4.39 9.94 -17.29
CA HIS A 139 -3.57 10.26 -16.12
C HIS A 139 -2.83 9.02 -15.60
N LEU A 140 -1.79 9.24 -14.80
CA LEU A 140 -1.22 8.19 -13.95
C LEU A 140 -1.91 8.24 -12.60
N TYR A 141 -2.32 7.08 -12.07
CA TYR A 141 -2.81 6.93 -10.71
C TYR A 141 -1.72 6.28 -9.85
N VAL A 142 -1.32 6.98 -8.80
CA VAL A 142 -0.19 6.62 -7.94
C VAL A 142 -0.66 6.47 -6.51
N VAL A 143 -0.21 5.40 -5.86
CA VAL A 143 -0.47 5.13 -4.45
C VAL A 143 0.86 4.84 -3.74
N SER A 144 1.23 5.66 -2.75
CA SER A 144 2.47 5.52 -1.95
C SER A 144 2.19 5.45 -0.44
N ASN A 145 3.23 5.16 0.34
CA ASN A 145 3.06 4.85 1.76
C ASN A 145 2.61 6.07 2.58
N ALA A 146 1.74 5.82 3.57
CA ALA A 146 1.25 6.87 4.45
C ALA A 146 2.35 7.55 5.28
N GLY A 147 3.34 6.77 5.74
CA GLY A 147 4.47 7.30 6.55
C GLY A 147 5.46 8.16 5.76
N CYS A 148 5.39 8.14 4.43
CA CYS A 148 6.23 8.92 3.52
C CYS A 148 5.45 10.06 2.84
N ARG A 149 4.15 10.23 3.15
CA ARG A 149 3.21 11.14 2.49
C ARG A 149 3.79 12.53 2.23
N GLU A 150 4.32 13.21 3.26
CA GLU A 150 4.82 14.57 3.11
C GLU A 150 6.07 14.63 2.21
N LYS A 151 6.96 13.63 2.33
CA LYS A 151 8.19 13.53 1.55
C LYS A 151 7.87 13.27 0.08
N ASP A 152 7.01 12.31 -0.19
CA ASP A 152 6.63 11.91 -1.54
C ASP A 152 5.85 13.02 -2.25
N LEU A 153 4.92 13.67 -1.54
CA LEU A 153 4.16 14.78 -2.09
C LEU A 153 5.09 15.95 -2.44
N THR A 154 6.03 16.27 -1.56
CA THR A 154 7.03 17.32 -1.81
C THR A 154 7.90 16.97 -3.02
N LEU A 155 8.40 15.74 -3.10
CA LEU A 155 9.21 15.23 -4.22
C LEU A 155 8.47 15.38 -5.55
N MET A 156 7.23 14.89 -5.63
CA MET A 156 6.42 15.00 -6.83
C MET A 156 6.11 16.46 -7.18
N GLN A 157 5.73 17.29 -6.20
CA GLN A 157 5.41 18.71 -6.42
C GLN A 157 6.62 19.53 -6.88
N ASP A 158 7.81 19.27 -6.34
CA ASP A 158 9.05 19.90 -6.77
C ASP A 158 9.36 19.50 -8.22
N LYS A 159 9.19 18.22 -8.57
CA LYS A 159 9.44 17.75 -9.94
C LYS A 159 8.43 18.28 -10.95
N VAL A 160 7.15 18.39 -10.57
CA VAL A 160 6.13 19.07 -11.37
C VAL A 160 6.57 20.51 -11.66
N ARG A 161 6.93 21.28 -10.63
CA ARG A 161 7.38 22.67 -10.78
C ARG A 161 8.61 22.79 -11.66
N GLU A 162 9.60 21.90 -11.47
CA GLU A 162 10.80 21.85 -12.30
C GLU A 162 10.47 21.64 -13.79
N LEU A 163 9.57 20.71 -14.11
CA LEU A 163 9.20 20.40 -15.49
C LEU A 163 8.29 21.47 -16.11
N GLN A 164 7.37 22.04 -15.35
CA GLN A 164 6.55 23.19 -15.79
C GLN A 164 7.42 24.40 -16.12
N ASN A 165 8.46 24.69 -15.32
CA ASN A 165 9.43 25.76 -15.60
C ASN A 165 10.23 25.51 -16.89
N LYS A 166 10.35 24.25 -17.32
CA LYS A 166 10.95 23.86 -18.61
C LYS A 166 9.93 23.80 -19.76
N GLY A 167 8.68 24.21 -19.52
CA GLY A 167 7.59 24.23 -20.51
C GLY A 167 6.91 22.88 -20.76
N SER A 168 7.09 21.89 -19.88
CA SER A 168 6.39 20.60 -19.99
C SER A 168 4.95 20.70 -19.46
N ASP A 169 4.03 19.95 -20.07
CA ASP A 169 2.63 19.87 -19.64
C ASP A 169 2.45 18.72 -18.63
N VAL A 170 2.46 19.09 -17.35
CA VAL A 170 2.26 18.18 -16.22
C VAL A 170 1.47 18.85 -15.11
N ALA A 171 0.62 18.09 -14.43
CA ALA A 171 -0.06 18.55 -13.21
C ALA A 171 -0.23 17.39 -12.23
N LEU A 172 -0.28 17.70 -10.92
CA LEU A 172 -0.45 16.74 -9.84
C LEU A 172 -1.67 17.11 -9.00
N GLU A 173 -2.53 16.13 -8.74
CA GLU A 173 -3.70 16.25 -7.88
C GLU A 173 -3.61 15.22 -6.75
N VAL A 174 -3.88 15.64 -5.51
CA VAL A 174 -4.02 14.73 -4.37
C VAL A 174 -5.48 14.35 -4.23
N MET A 175 -5.76 13.06 -4.12
CA MET A 175 -7.13 12.56 -3.96
C MET A 175 -7.53 12.51 -2.49
N ASP A 176 -8.82 12.73 -2.23
CA ASP A 176 -9.47 12.66 -0.92
C ASP A 176 -10.31 11.38 -0.72
N ASN A 177 -10.26 10.46 -1.69
CA ASN A 177 -10.97 9.19 -1.64
C ASN A 177 -10.54 8.31 -0.46
N ALA A 178 -11.50 7.60 0.14
CA ALA A 178 -11.19 6.42 0.94
C ALA A 178 -10.59 5.32 0.05
N LEU A 179 -9.78 4.44 0.64
CA LEU A 179 -9.17 3.31 -0.06
C LEU A 179 -9.32 2.04 0.77
N LEU A 180 -9.97 1.04 0.17
CA LEU A 180 -10.26 -0.23 0.80
C LEU A 180 -9.58 -1.37 0.04
N ALA A 181 -8.96 -2.29 0.77
CA ALA A 181 -8.38 -3.49 0.22
C ALA A 181 -9.15 -4.72 0.70
N LEU A 182 -9.75 -5.46 -0.22
CA LEU A 182 -10.34 -6.78 0.04
C LEU A 182 -9.35 -7.85 -0.42
N GLN A 183 -8.81 -8.63 0.53
CA GLN A 183 -7.77 -9.64 0.26
C GLN A 183 -8.25 -11.01 0.74
N GLY A 184 -8.03 -12.07 -0.04
CA GLY A 184 -8.61 -13.40 0.25
C GLY A 184 -8.25 -14.51 -0.72
N ALA A 185 -8.59 -15.76 -0.37
CA ALA A 185 -8.45 -16.93 -1.23
C ALA A 185 -9.47 -16.94 -2.38
N VAL A 186 -10.71 -16.54 -2.08
CA VAL A 186 -11.78 -16.31 -3.07
C VAL A 186 -12.29 -14.89 -2.84
N THR A 187 -11.91 -13.96 -3.71
CA THR A 187 -12.15 -12.53 -3.52
C THR A 187 -13.42 -12.04 -4.20
N SER A 188 -13.95 -12.78 -5.18
CA SER A 188 -15.26 -12.48 -5.78
C SER A 188 -16.00 -13.73 -6.26
N GLY A 189 -17.32 -13.71 -6.16
CA GLY A 189 -18.21 -14.76 -6.64
C GLY A 189 -19.65 -14.26 -6.74
N CYS A 190 -20.18 -14.09 -7.95
CA CYS A 190 -21.52 -13.57 -8.18
C CYS A 190 -22.18 -14.16 -9.44
N PRO A 191 -23.52 -14.17 -9.52
CA PRO A 191 -24.22 -14.47 -10.76
C PRO A 191 -23.98 -13.35 -11.79
N SER A 192 -23.48 -13.70 -12.97
CA SER A 192 -23.36 -12.78 -14.11
C SER A 192 -24.69 -12.71 -14.87
N PRO A 193 -25.37 -11.55 -14.92
CA PRO A 193 -26.62 -11.40 -15.67
C PRO A 193 -26.41 -11.59 -17.18
N CYS A 194 -25.25 -11.13 -17.70
CA CYS A 194 -24.92 -11.21 -19.13
C CYS A 194 -24.64 -12.65 -19.57
N LEU A 195 -23.85 -13.39 -18.78
CA LEU A 195 -23.47 -14.76 -19.13
C LEU A 195 -24.50 -15.80 -18.69
N LYS A 196 -25.45 -15.42 -17.82
CA LYS A 196 -26.37 -16.33 -17.14
C LYS A 196 -25.64 -17.48 -16.43
N LYS A 197 -24.44 -17.19 -15.91
CA LYS A 197 -23.54 -18.12 -15.22
C LYS A 197 -22.96 -17.44 -13.99
N ASN A 198 -22.61 -18.22 -12.97
CA ASN A 198 -21.82 -17.70 -11.85
C ASN A 198 -20.39 -17.49 -12.31
N VAL A 199 -19.82 -16.34 -11.97
CA VAL A 199 -18.41 -16.00 -12.20
C VAL A 199 -17.75 -15.68 -10.88
N ALA A 200 -16.48 -16.01 -10.78
CA ALA A 200 -15.69 -15.80 -9.57
C ALA A 200 -14.24 -15.47 -9.93
N MET A 201 -13.58 -14.73 -9.05
CA MET A 201 -12.13 -14.58 -9.04
C MET A 201 -11.58 -15.23 -7.78
N GLY A 202 -10.58 -16.09 -7.96
CA GLY A 202 -9.89 -16.78 -6.89
C GLY A 202 -8.53 -17.25 -7.35
N TYR A 203 -7.64 -17.48 -6.39
CA TYR A 203 -6.34 -18.07 -6.67
C TYR A 203 -6.47 -19.58 -6.82
N VAL A 204 -5.74 -20.14 -7.77
CA VAL A 204 -5.59 -21.59 -7.95
C VAL A 204 -4.10 -21.94 -7.96
N PRO A 205 -3.70 -23.14 -7.50
CA PRO A 205 -2.32 -23.60 -7.66
C PRO A 205 -1.86 -23.50 -9.13
N TYR A 206 -0.58 -23.20 -9.34
CA TYR A 206 -0.03 -22.90 -10.67
C TYR A 206 -0.35 -23.97 -11.73
N GLU A 207 -0.30 -25.24 -11.34
CA GLU A 207 -0.64 -26.41 -12.18
C GLU A 207 -2.06 -26.37 -12.76
N TYR A 208 -2.98 -25.65 -12.10
CA TYR A 208 -4.37 -25.50 -12.54
C TYR A 208 -4.66 -24.15 -13.21
N SER A 209 -3.69 -23.26 -13.35
CA SER A 209 -3.89 -21.88 -13.82
C SER A 209 -4.21 -21.74 -15.31
N ARG A 210 -4.06 -22.81 -16.10
CA ARG A 210 -4.26 -22.77 -17.56
C ARG A 210 -5.74 -22.56 -17.91
N PRO A 211 -6.09 -21.63 -18.81
CA PRO A 211 -7.47 -21.50 -19.29
C PRO A 211 -7.98 -22.81 -19.91
N GLY A 212 -9.24 -23.14 -19.64
CA GLY A 212 -9.88 -24.41 -20.00
C GLY A 212 -9.72 -25.50 -18.94
N THR A 213 -8.89 -25.31 -17.91
CA THR A 213 -8.72 -26.30 -16.84
C THR A 213 -10.01 -26.47 -16.05
N PRO A 214 -10.58 -27.70 -15.97
CA PRO A 214 -11.74 -27.97 -15.14
C PRO A 214 -11.34 -28.00 -13.66
N LEU A 215 -12.16 -27.38 -12.82
CA LEU A 215 -11.98 -27.31 -11.38
C LEU A 215 -13.25 -27.78 -10.68
N LEU A 216 -13.08 -28.28 -9.47
CA LEU A 216 -14.17 -28.39 -8.51
C LEU A 216 -13.99 -27.27 -7.49
N VAL A 217 -15.01 -26.43 -7.36
CA VAL A 217 -15.05 -25.34 -6.38
C VAL A 217 -16.14 -25.61 -5.37
N GLU A 218 -15.83 -25.42 -4.09
CA GLU A 218 -16.83 -25.55 -3.04
C GLU A 218 -17.64 -24.26 -2.91
N VAL A 219 -18.95 -24.34 -3.14
CA VAL A 219 -19.89 -23.24 -2.93
C VAL A 219 -20.94 -23.70 -1.91
N ARG A 220 -20.99 -23.03 -0.75
CA ARG A 220 -21.94 -23.36 0.34
C ARG A 220 -21.91 -24.86 0.71
N ARG A 221 -20.71 -25.40 0.89
CA ARG A 221 -20.45 -26.82 1.23
C ARG A 221 -20.88 -27.83 0.16
N LYS A 222 -21.13 -27.38 -1.08
CA LYS A 222 -21.39 -28.25 -2.22
C LYS A 222 -20.30 -28.04 -3.26
N GLN A 223 -19.74 -29.14 -3.75
CA GLN A 223 -18.83 -29.12 -4.89
C GLN A 223 -19.61 -28.70 -6.14
N GLN A 224 -19.10 -27.73 -6.87
CA GLN A 224 -19.64 -27.25 -8.14
C GLN A 224 -18.53 -27.28 -9.20
N PRO A 225 -18.81 -27.73 -10.42
CA PRO A 225 -17.85 -27.66 -11.50
C PRO A 225 -17.61 -26.20 -11.89
N ALA A 226 -16.35 -25.84 -12.06
CA ALA A 226 -15.91 -24.57 -12.61
C ALA A 226 -14.86 -24.81 -13.71
N VAL A 227 -14.60 -23.79 -14.51
CA VAL A 227 -13.55 -23.81 -15.53
C VAL A 227 -12.76 -22.52 -15.45
N VAL A 228 -11.44 -22.62 -15.49
CA VAL A 228 -10.59 -21.43 -15.59
C VAL A 228 -10.84 -20.77 -16.95
N SER A 229 -11.32 -19.53 -16.96
CA SER A 229 -11.58 -18.78 -18.19
C SER A 229 -10.68 -17.56 -18.26
N LYS A 230 -10.26 -17.19 -19.48
CA LYS A 230 -9.59 -15.90 -19.70
C LYS A 230 -10.57 -14.77 -19.45
N MET A 231 -10.05 -13.65 -18.95
CA MET A 231 -10.73 -12.36 -18.97
C MET A 231 -10.54 -11.67 -20.34
N PRO A 232 -11.43 -10.76 -20.76
CA PRO A 232 -12.68 -10.41 -20.07
C PRO A 232 -13.75 -11.51 -20.25
N PHE A 233 -14.59 -11.72 -19.23
CA PHE A 233 -15.66 -12.73 -19.28
C PHE A 233 -16.75 -12.41 -20.31
N VAL A 234 -16.95 -11.14 -20.62
CA VAL A 234 -17.89 -10.63 -21.63
C VAL A 234 -17.10 -9.72 -22.57
N SER A 235 -17.33 -9.84 -23.88
CA SER A 235 -16.71 -8.97 -24.88
C SER A 235 -17.11 -7.51 -24.63
N THR A 236 -16.13 -6.61 -24.57
CA THR A 236 -16.37 -5.18 -24.44
C THR A 236 -16.80 -4.59 -25.79
N ASN A 237 -18.06 -4.17 -25.88
CA ASN A 237 -18.56 -3.39 -27.02
C ASN A 237 -18.44 -1.91 -26.68
N TYR A 238 -17.26 -1.32 -26.92
CA TYR A 238 -17.08 0.11 -26.74
C TYR A 238 -17.87 0.88 -27.81
N TYR A 239 -18.61 1.91 -27.39
CA TYR A 239 -19.18 2.87 -28.32
C TYR A 239 -18.04 3.74 -28.86
N ILE A 240 -17.73 3.61 -30.15
CA ILE A 240 -16.77 4.46 -30.84
C ILE A 240 -17.58 5.43 -31.70
N LEU A 241 -17.46 6.73 -31.43
CA LEU A 241 -18.00 7.77 -32.30
C LEU A 241 -17.34 7.63 -33.68
N LYS A 242 -18.16 7.42 -34.71
CA LYS A 242 -17.73 7.51 -36.11
C LYS A 242 -17.61 8.97 -36.53
#